data_AF-A0A7V5UQT6-F1
#
_entry.id   AF-A0A7V5UQT6-F1
#
_cell.length_a   1.000
_cell.length_b   1.000
_cell.length_c   1.000
_cell.angle_alpha   90.00
_cell.angle_beta   90.00
_cell.angle_gamma   90.00
#
_symmetry.space_group_name_H-M   'P 1'
#
loop_
_entity.id
_entity.type
_entity.pdbx_description
1 polymer ?
#
loop_
_entity_poly.entity_id
_entity_poly.type
_entity_poly.pdbx_seq_one_letter_code
_entity_poly.pdbx_strand_id
1 'polypeptide(L)'
;MPSAALTKFENKLLIDVDRIIASHAALGHDGRGKRGLGHITRSGVIVLCASWELYVEELAVEVASILSERANTPTDLPLEAQKYLSRHVREHKHNLKPLELAGAGWEQVYINCVRDVVGSLNTPKKGPIDQTYR
;
A
#
# COMPACT_ATOMS: atom_id res chain seq x y z
N MET A 1 -18.01 5.79 2.18
CA MET A 1 -17.94 4.34 2.43
C MET A 1 -16.85 4.07 3.44
N PRO A 2 -16.96 3.05 4.30
CA PRO A 2 -15.81 2.56 5.05
C PRO A 2 -14.71 2.10 4.07
N SER A 3 -13.44 2.26 4.44
CA SER A 3 -12.33 1.89 3.54
C SER A 3 -12.33 0.39 3.28
N ALA A 4 -12.31 0.01 2.00
CA ALA A 4 -12.24 -1.39 1.60
C ALA A 4 -10.89 -2.01 1.99
N ALA A 5 -9.80 -1.25 1.84
CA ALA A 5 -8.46 -1.65 2.26
C ALA A 5 -8.41 -1.90 3.78
N LEU A 6 -8.97 -1.00 4.59
CA LEU A 6 -9.00 -1.15 6.05
C LEU A 6 -9.82 -2.38 6.46
N THR A 7 -11.00 -2.54 5.86
CA THR A 7 -11.88 -3.69 6.13
C THR A 7 -11.18 -5.01 5.82
N LYS A 8 -10.40 -5.08 4.72
CA LYS A 8 -9.61 -6.25 4.37
C LYS A 8 -8.45 -6.47 5.34
N PHE A 9 -7.76 -5.42 5.76
CA PHE A 9 -6.69 -5.50 6.74
C PHE A 9 -7.17 -6.09 8.07
N GLU A 10 -8.23 -5.52 8.64
CA GLU A 10 -8.78 -5.95 9.93
C GLU A 10 -9.41 -7.34 9.88
N ASN A 11 -10.26 -7.59 8.87
CA ASN A 11 -11.09 -8.80 8.86
C ASN A 11 -10.48 -9.98 8.08
N LYS A 12 -9.32 -9.81 7.44
CA LYS A 12 -8.67 -10.90 6.70
C LYS A 12 -7.19 -11.03 7.06
N LEU A 13 -6.43 -9.93 6.98
CA LEU A 13 -4.98 -9.99 7.15
C LEU A 13 -4.56 -10.18 8.62
N LEU A 14 -5.17 -9.43 9.55
CA LEU A 14 -4.86 -9.56 10.98
C LEU A 14 -5.27 -10.91 11.58
N ILE A 15 -6.28 -11.58 11.00
CA ILE A 15 -6.70 -12.92 11.43
C ILE A 15 -5.55 -13.92 11.36
N ASP A 16 -4.67 -13.83 10.36
CA ASP A 16 -3.53 -14.73 10.23
C ASP A 16 -2.45 -14.45 11.30
N VAL A 17 -2.28 -13.18 11.70
CA VAL A 17 -1.43 -12.80 12.83
C VAL A 17 -1.99 -13.36 14.13
N ASP A 18 -3.30 -13.22 14.36
CA ASP A 18 -3.98 -13.76 15.55
C ASP A 18 -3.85 -15.29 15.63
N ARG A 19 -3.96 -15.98 14.50
CA ARG A 19 -3.74 -17.44 14.41
C ARG A 19 -2.31 -17.83 14.77
N ILE A 20 -1.30 -17.04 14.39
CA ILE A 20 0.10 -17.28 14.77
C ILE A 20 0.29 -17.05 16.28
N ILE A 21 -0.31 -16.00 16.84
CA ILE A 21 -0.29 -15.75 18.28
C ILE A 21 -0.92 -16.92 19.05
N ALA A 22 -2.10 -17.37 18.61
CA ALA A 22 -2.79 -18.51 19.20
C ALA A 22 -1.95 -19.80 19.09
N SER A 23 -1.30 -20.03 17.95
CA SER A 23 -0.42 -21.19 17.74
C SER A 23 0.80 -21.14 18.65
N HIS A 24 1.43 -19.96 18.80
CA HIS A 24 2.54 -19.77 19.72
C HIS A 24 2.12 -20.04 21.17
N ALA A 25 0.93 -19.56 21.58
CA ALA A 25 0.39 -19.80 22.91
C ALA A 25 0.07 -21.29 23.14
N ALA A 26 -0.56 -21.98 22.18
CA ALA A 26 -0.90 -23.39 22.29
C ALA A 26 0.34 -24.30 22.38
N LEU A 27 1.41 -23.97 21.66
CA LEU A 27 2.71 -24.67 21.75
C LEU A 27 3.47 -24.29 23.04
N GLY A 28 3.00 -23.25 23.73
CA GLY A 28 3.53 -22.80 25.00
C GLY A 28 2.82 -23.45 26.20
N HIS A 29 3.29 -24.59 26.73
CA HIS A 29 2.81 -25.08 28.03
C HIS A 29 3.30 -24.21 29.23
N ASP A 30 2.75 -24.38 30.42
CA ASP A 30 3.32 -23.79 31.64
C ASP A 30 4.55 -24.60 32.09
N GLY A 31 5.70 -23.93 32.27
CA GLY A 31 6.94 -24.57 32.72
C GLY A 31 8.22 -23.76 32.45
N ARG A 32 9.28 -24.05 33.20
CA ARG A 32 10.60 -23.42 33.04
C ARG A 32 11.39 -24.05 31.88
N GLY A 33 11.91 -23.24 30.96
CA GLY A 33 12.84 -23.66 29.88
C GLY A 33 12.60 -22.92 28.55
N LYS A 34 13.63 -22.77 27.71
CA LYS A 34 13.49 -22.20 26.35
C LYS A 34 12.91 -23.26 25.39
N ARG A 35 11.77 -22.98 24.75
CA ARG A 35 11.09 -23.92 23.83
C ARG A 35 11.52 -23.89 22.37
N GLY A 36 12.42 -22.98 21.99
CA GLY A 36 12.83 -22.86 20.58
C GLY A 36 11.73 -22.32 19.64
N LEU A 37 10.65 -21.71 20.16
CA LEU A 37 9.54 -21.14 19.36
C LEU A 37 9.88 -19.81 18.66
N GLY A 38 11.14 -19.38 18.70
CA GLY A 38 11.55 -18.11 18.08
C GLY A 38 11.31 -18.05 16.57
N HIS A 39 11.19 -19.20 15.90
CA HIS A 39 10.78 -19.26 14.48
C HIS A 39 9.33 -18.80 14.29
N ILE A 40 8.42 -19.15 15.21
CA ILE A 40 7.02 -18.74 15.18
C ILE A 40 6.91 -17.23 15.43
N THR A 41 7.60 -16.70 16.44
CA THR A 41 7.64 -15.26 16.70
C THR A 41 8.16 -14.48 15.49
N ARG A 42 9.26 -14.94 14.86
CA ARG A 42 9.79 -14.32 13.65
C ARG A 42 8.79 -14.40 12.49
N SER A 43 8.11 -15.52 12.30
CA SER A 43 7.08 -15.66 11.26
C SER A 43 5.90 -14.70 11.50
N GLY A 44 5.45 -14.54 12.74
CA GLY A 44 4.38 -13.61 13.09
C GLY A 44 4.74 -12.16 12.79
N VAL A 45 5.98 -11.74 13.09
CA VAL A 45 6.47 -10.40 12.73
C VAL A 45 6.49 -10.21 11.21
N ILE A 46 6.98 -11.19 10.44
CA ILE A 46 7.01 -11.11 8.98
C ILE A 46 5.58 -10.99 8.40
N VAL A 47 4.64 -11.80 8.90
CA VAL A 47 3.23 -11.78 8.45
C VAL A 47 2.56 -10.45 8.81
N LEU A 48 2.80 -9.91 10.00
CA LEU A 48 2.29 -8.60 10.39
C LEU A 48 2.85 -7.48 9.50
N CYS A 49 4.16 -7.48 9.24
CA CYS A 49 4.79 -6.51 8.35
C CYS A 49 4.19 -6.58 6.93
N ALA A 50 4.10 -7.78 6.35
CA ALA A 50 3.52 -7.99 5.03
C ALA A 50 2.04 -7.55 4.97
N SER A 51 1.28 -7.81 6.03
CA SER A 51 -0.12 -7.40 6.15
C SER A 51 -0.27 -5.88 6.19
N TRP A 52 0.59 -5.20 6.96
CA TRP A 52 0.63 -3.75 7.05
C TRP A 52 1.06 -3.09 5.73
N GLU A 53 2.10 -3.64 5.08
CA GLU A 53 2.57 -3.16 3.78
C GLU A 53 1.45 -3.23 2.74
N LEU A 54 0.80 -4.38 2.59
CA LEU A 54 -0.32 -4.55 1.67
C LEU A 54 -1.48 -3.58 1.96
N TYR A 55 -1.79 -3.35 3.24
CA TYR A 55 -2.82 -2.38 3.62
C TYR A 55 -2.47 -0.97 3.14
N VAL A 56 -1.22 -0.51 3.35
CA VAL A 56 -0.78 0.83 2.93
C VAL A 56 -0.82 0.97 1.41
N GLU A 57 -0.39 -0.06 0.68
CA GLU A 57 -0.43 -0.08 -0.79
C GLU A 57 -1.87 0.01 -1.32
N GLU A 58 -2.78 -0.81 -0.79
CA GLU A 58 -4.18 -0.80 -1.19
C GLU A 58 -4.89 0.50 -0.80
N LEU A 59 -4.58 1.05 0.38
CA LEU A 59 -5.14 2.32 0.84
C LEU A 59 -4.71 3.48 -0.06
N ALA A 60 -3.45 3.53 -0.50
CA ALA A 60 -2.99 4.58 -1.39
C ALA A 60 -3.72 4.56 -2.74
N VAL A 61 -3.94 3.37 -3.31
CA VAL A 61 -4.72 3.20 -4.56
C VAL A 61 -6.19 3.54 -4.36
N GLU A 62 -6.78 3.15 -3.22
CA GLU A 62 -8.15 3.50 -2.85
C GLU A 62 -8.32 5.03 -2.75
N VAL A 63 -7.40 5.71 -2.06
CA VAL A 63 -7.39 7.18 -1.94
C VAL A 63 -7.25 7.84 -3.30
N ALA A 64 -6.36 7.35 -4.16
CA ALA A 64 -6.19 7.89 -5.51
C ALA A 64 -7.47 7.77 -6.36
N SER A 65 -8.18 6.65 -6.22
CA SER A 65 -9.46 6.40 -6.88
C SER A 65 -10.52 7.38 -6.35
N ILE A 66 -10.64 7.55 -5.02
CA ILE A 66 -11.58 8.50 -4.42
C ILE A 66 -11.26 9.96 -4.82
N LEU A 67 -9.99 10.33 -4.88
CA LEU A 67 -9.58 11.69 -5.28
C LEU A 67 -9.90 11.95 -6.76
N SER A 68 -9.64 10.99 -7.65
CA SER A 68 -9.97 11.11 -9.07
C SER A 68 -11.48 11.18 -9.29
N GLU A 69 -12.28 10.35 -8.62
CA GLU A 69 -13.75 10.38 -8.70
C GLU A 69 -14.37 11.71 -8.21
N ARG A 70 -13.70 12.39 -7.27
CA ARG A 70 -14.19 13.65 -6.67
C ARG A 70 -13.69 14.90 -7.38
N ALA A 71 -12.59 14.81 -8.12
CA ALA A 71 -12.01 15.91 -8.86
C ALA A 71 -12.70 16.03 -10.24
N ASN A 72 -13.07 17.25 -10.64
CA ASN A 72 -13.65 17.46 -11.98
C ASN A 72 -12.55 17.59 -13.03
N THR A 73 -11.37 18.03 -12.60
CA THR A 73 -10.21 18.31 -13.44
C THR A 73 -8.92 17.86 -12.72
N PRO A 74 -7.84 17.56 -13.45
CA PRO A 74 -6.56 17.19 -12.83
C PRO A 74 -5.99 18.31 -11.94
N THR A 75 -6.41 19.56 -12.15
CA THR A 75 -6.02 20.72 -11.33
C THR A 75 -6.71 20.76 -9.96
N ASP A 76 -7.73 19.93 -9.73
CA ASP A 76 -8.39 19.80 -8.42
C ASP A 76 -7.64 18.82 -7.48
N LEU A 77 -6.68 18.05 -8.01
CA LEU A 77 -5.83 17.16 -7.20
C LEU A 77 -4.90 17.98 -6.27
N PRO A 78 -4.37 17.38 -5.19
CA PRO A 78 -3.31 18.02 -4.40
C PRO A 78 -2.11 18.43 -5.26
N LEU A 79 -1.50 19.59 -4.98
CA LEU A 79 -0.43 20.16 -5.81
C LEU A 79 0.72 19.19 -6.10
N GLU A 80 1.15 18.41 -5.10
CA GLU A 80 2.23 17.44 -5.29
C GLU A 80 1.81 16.27 -6.21
N ALA A 81 0.55 15.85 -6.16
CA ALA A 81 0.02 14.86 -7.10
C ALA A 81 -0.02 15.43 -8.54
N GLN A 82 -0.38 16.70 -8.71
CA GLN A 82 -0.34 17.37 -10.02
C GLN A 82 1.09 17.41 -10.58
N LYS A 83 2.05 17.84 -9.76
CA LYS A 83 3.48 17.89 -10.13
C LYS A 83 3.99 16.51 -10.50
N TYR A 84 3.66 15.50 -9.70
CA TYR A 84 4.09 14.13 -9.93
C TYR A 84 3.52 13.57 -11.23
N LEU A 85 2.21 13.73 -11.47
CA LEU A 85 1.52 13.30 -12.68
C LEU A 85 2.12 13.94 -13.93
N SER A 86 2.32 15.27 -13.89
CA SER A 86 2.94 16.04 -14.97
C SER A 86 4.36 15.54 -15.26
N ARG A 87 5.17 15.35 -14.22
CA ARG A 87 6.53 14.82 -14.33
C ARG A 87 6.55 13.41 -14.93
N HIS A 88 5.71 12.51 -14.42
CA HIS A 88 5.62 11.11 -14.84
C HIS A 88 5.31 11.00 -16.34
N VAL A 89 4.37 11.81 -16.84
CA VAL A 89 3.99 11.82 -18.26
C VAL A 89 5.08 12.46 -19.12
N ARG A 90 5.68 13.55 -18.66
CA ARG A 90 6.76 14.26 -19.37
C ARG A 90 8.01 13.40 -19.54
N GLU A 91 8.35 12.59 -18.53
CA GLU A 91 9.56 11.76 -18.50
C GLU A 91 9.33 10.36 -19.12
N HIS A 92 8.11 10.09 -19.60
CA HIS A 92 7.77 8.82 -20.20
C HIS A 92 8.47 8.62 -21.55
N LYS A 93 8.97 7.40 -21.81
CA LYS A 93 9.71 7.07 -23.05
C LYS A 93 8.90 7.28 -24.33
N HIS A 94 7.58 7.12 -24.24
CA HIS A 94 6.68 7.24 -25.38
C HIS A 94 6.14 8.66 -25.51
N ASN A 95 6.48 9.35 -26.60
CA ASN A 95 6.14 10.75 -26.84
C ASN A 95 4.63 11.04 -26.90
N LEU A 96 3.78 10.03 -27.11
CA LEU A 96 2.33 10.18 -27.13
C LEU A 96 1.67 10.02 -25.75
N LYS A 97 2.43 9.72 -24.69
CA LYS A 97 1.90 9.61 -23.33
C LYS A 97 1.08 10.83 -22.88
N PRO A 98 1.44 12.08 -23.24
CA PRO A 98 0.62 13.25 -22.91
C PRO A 98 -0.82 13.20 -23.43
N LEU A 99 -1.08 12.46 -24.52
CA LEU A 99 -2.44 12.32 -25.06
C LEU A 99 -3.35 11.51 -24.12
N GLU A 100 -2.80 10.65 -23.27
CA GLU A 100 -3.57 9.89 -22.28
C GLU A 100 -4.14 10.79 -21.17
N LEU A 101 -3.62 12.01 -20.98
CA LEU A 101 -4.17 12.97 -20.03
C LEU A 101 -5.43 13.68 -20.55
N ALA A 102 -5.77 13.54 -21.83
CA ALA A 102 -6.90 14.25 -22.43
C ALA A 102 -8.26 13.70 -21.97
N GLY A 103 -9.25 14.60 -21.84
CA GLY A 103 -10.60 14.23 -21.44
C GLY A 103 -10.65 13.62 -20.03
N ALA A 104 -11.25 12.44 -19.88
CA ALA A 104 -11.29 11.68 -18.63
C ALA A 104 -10.08 10.72 -18.46
N GLY A 105 -9.13 10.70 -19.40
CA GLY A 105 -8.00 9.76 -19.36
C GLY A 105 -7.03 10.01 -18.21
N TRP A 106 -6.92 11.25 -17.72
CA TRP A 106 -6.01 11.62 -16.63
C TRP A 106 -6.30 10.87 -15.32
N GLU A 107 -7.56 10.51 -15.05
CA GLU A 107 -7.95 9.75 -13.86
C GLU A 107 -7.26 8.39 -13.84
N GLN A 108 -7.32 7.68 -14.98
CA GLN A 108 -6.71 6.37 -15.13
C GLN A 108 -5.18 6.46 -15.10
N VAL A 109 -4.60 7.51 -15.70
CA VAL A 109 -3.14 7.76 -15.63
C VAL A 109 -2.72 8.01 -14.18
N TYR A 110 -3.48 8.80 -13.43
CA TYR A 110 -3.20 9.09 -12.01
C TYR A 110 -3.25 7.82 -11.14
N ILE A 111 -4.32 7.02 -11.25
CA ILE A 111 -4.45 5.76 -10.50
C ILE A 111 -3.31 4.81 -10.85
N ASN A 112 -2.96 4.67 -12.13
CA ASN A 112 -1.87 3.79 -12.55
C ASN A 112 -0.51 4.31 -12.06
N CYS A 113 -0.30 5.62 -12.07
CA CYS A 113 0.88 6.25 -11.51
C CYS A 113 1.06 5.90 -10.02
N VAL A 114 -0.04 5.96 -9.25
CA VAL A 114 -0.02 5.54 -7.83
C VAL A 114 0.26 4.04 -7.70
N ARG A 115 -0.36 3.19 -8.53
CA ARG A 115 -0.09 1.73 -8.57
C ARG A 115 1.38 1.41 -8.85
N ASP A 116 1.99 2.10 -9.80
CA ASP A 116 3.39 1.90 -10.15
C ASP A 116 4.31 2.31 -8.98
N VAL A 117 4.00 3.42 -8.31
CA VAL A 117 4.74 3.87 -7.12
C VAL A 117 4.64 2.83 -6.01
N VAL A 118 3.43 2.41 -5.62
CA VAL A 118 3.26 1.46 -4.53
C VAL A 118 3.84 0.09 -4.87
N GLY A 119 3.66 -0.40 -6.09
CA GLY A 119 4.24 -1.66 -6.55
C GLY A 119 5.78 -1.63 -6.62
N SER A 120 6.37 -0.44 -6.75
CA SER A 120 7.83 -0.27 -6.68
C SER A 120 8.39 -0.26 -5.26
N LEU A 121 7.54 -0.09 -4.23
CA LEU A 121 8.00 0.06 -2.86
C LEU A 121 8.77 -1.17 -2.38
N ASN A 122 8.48 -2.38 -2.88
CA ASN A 122 9.28 -3.62 -2.81
C ASN A 122 10.14 -3.80 -1.54
N THR A 123 9.72 -3.31 -0.37
CA THR A 123 10.66 -3.26 0.74
C THR A 123 10.03 -3.23 2.13
N PRO A 124 10.49 -4.14 3.02
CA PRO A 124 10.31 -4.03 4.47
C PRO A 124 11.21 -2.96 5.12
N LYS A 125 11.49 -1.84 4.42
CA LYS A 125 12.37 -0.76 4.89
C LYS A 125 11.65 0.59 4.79
N LYS A 126 11.80 1.42 5.82
CA LYS A 126 11.17 2.75 5.95
C LYS A 126 11.61 3.77 4.87
N GLY A 127 12.85 3.67 4.36
CA GLY A 127 13.45 4.69 3.48
C GLY A 127 12.64 4.99 2.19
N PRO A 128 12.28 3.99 1.38
CA PRO A 128 11.43 4.18 0.19
C PRO A 128 10.07 4.83 0.48
N ILE A 129 9.44 4.49 1.61
CA ILE A 129 8.16 5.09 2.02
C ILE A 129 8.35 6.56 2.41
N ASP A 130 9.38 6.90 3.19
CA ASP A 130 9.63 8.30 3.56
C ASP A 130 9.91 9.21 2.34
N GLN A 131 10.44 8.66 1.25
CA GLN A 131 10.70 9.40 0.02
C GLN A 131 9.43 9.80 -0.73
N THR A 132 8.29 9.14 -0.51
CA THR A 132 7.02 9.49 -1.19
C THR A 132 6.32 10.68 -0.54
N TYR A 133 6.71 11.08 0.68
CA TYR A 133 6.12 12.20 1.43
C TYR A 133 7.00 13.47 1.45
N ARG A 134 8.15 13.46 0.77
CA ARG A 134 9.03 14.63 0.61
C ARG A 134 8.80 15.32 -0.73
#